data_AF-A0A848S484-F1
#
_entry.id   AF-A0A848S484-F1
#
_cell.length_a   1.000
_cell.length_b   1.000
_cell.length_c   1.000
_cell.angle_alpha   90.00
_cell.angle_beta   90.00
_cell.angle_gamma   90.00
#
_symmetry.space_group_name_H-M   'P 1'
#
loop_
_entity.id
_entity.type
_entity.pdbx_description
1 polymer ?
#
loop_
_entity_poly.entity_id
_entity_poly.type
_entity_poly.pdbx_seq_one_letter_code
_entity_poly.pdbx_strand_id
1 'polypeptide(L)'
;MSIFTSSREKRLWLCVLLVIVAIYLTLFLGQPLAELFESQDFRAAIFLLVMLLIGATILIHAIKTKPSKTEITFILGIIAVYVMFTLRLGMPERSHLMEYSILAIFIHQAINERLRNGKQIPLPALISFILTFIIGVIDEYIQFFLPNRVFDPEDIVFNGMAAVVALGSYAVILWIRKYKNKPKLNR
;
A
#
# COMPACT_ATOMS: atom_id res chain seq x y z
N MET A 1 0.55 7.34 30.62
CA MET A 1 1.05 7.86 29.32
C MET A 1 0.15 7.34 28.22
N SER A 2 -0.34 8.19 27.31
CA SER A 2 -1.15 7.73 26.18
C SER A 2 -0.28 6.97 25.17
N ILE A 3 -0.76 5.80 24.71
CA ILE A 3 -0.09 4.97 23.69
C ILE A 3 -0.01 5.69 22.33
N PHE A 4 -0.99 6.58 22.06
CA PHE A 4 -1.08 7.38 20.84
C PHE A 4 -0.85 8.87 21.14
N THR A 5 -0.23 9.58 20.20
CA THR A 5 0.04 11.02 20.29
C THR A 5 -1.10 11.88 19.77
N SER A 6 -1.95 11.36 18.86
CA SER A 6 -3.15 12.04 18.37
C SER A 6 -4.30 11.07 18.02
N SER A 7 -5.52 11.60 17.94
CA SER A 7 -6.68 10.84 17.44
C SER A 7 -6.51 10.39 15.99
N ARG A 8 -5.74 11.15 15.19
CA ARG A 8 -5.42 10.76 13.81
C ARG A 8 -4.45 9.59 13.79
N GLU A 9 -3.44 9.59 14.65
CA GLU A 9 -2.50 8.48 14.78
C GLU A 9 -3.23 7.18 15.14
N LYS A 10 -4.16 7.26 16.11
CA LYS A 10 -5.01 6.12 16.50
C LYS A 10 -5.80 5.56 15.31
N ARG A 11 -6.41 6.44 14.49
CA ARG A 11 -7.15 6.00 13.30
C ARG A 11 -6.24 5.34 12.26
N LEU A 12 -5.03 5.86 12.05
CA LEU A 12 -4.08 5.28 11.11
C LEU A 12 -3.62 3.89 11.57
N TRP A 13 -3.33 3.69 12.86
CA TRP A 13 -3.03 2.37 13.39
C TRP A 13 -4.22 1.41 13.34
N LEU A 14 -5.45 1.91 13.49
CA LEU A 14 -6.65 1.10 13.24
C LEU A 14 -6.74 0.68 11.77
N CYS A 15 -6.44 1.57 10.82
CA CYS A 15 -6.35 1.21 9.40
C CYS A 15 -5.26 0.16 9.13
N VAL A 16 -4.08 0.30 9.75
CA VAL A 16 -3.02 -0.73 9.67
C VAL A 16 -3.54 -2.07 10.17
N LEU A 17 -4.19 -2.10 11.34
CA LEU A 17 -4.76 -3.33 11.89
C LEU A 17 -5.82 -3.93 10.96
N LEU A 18 -6.73 -3.12 10.40
CA LEU A 18 -7.74 -3.58 9.46
C LEU A 18 -7.13 -4.16 8.19
N VAL A 19 -6.04 -3.57 7.68
CA VAL A 19 -5.33 -4.12 6.51
C VAL A 19 -4.65 -5.44 6.86
N ILE A 20 -3.99 -5.56 8.00
CA ILE A 20 -3.39 -6.84 8.44
C ILE A 20 -4.46 -7.92 8.59
N VAL A 21 -5.60 -7.58 9.20
CA VAL A 21 -6.73 -8.51 9.31
C VAL A 21 -7.24 -8.91 7.93
N ALA A 22 -7.34 -7.97 6.99
CA ALA A 22 -7.74 -8.28 5.61
C ALA A 22 -6.75 -9.24 4.93
N ILE A 23 -5.44 -9.01 5.04
CA ILE A 23 -4.40 -9.91 4.50
C ILE A 23 -4.53 -11.31 5.09
N TYR A 24 -4.66 -11.43 6.42
CA TYR A 24 -4.78 -12.76 7.01
C TYR A 24 -6.12 -13.42 6.66
N LEU A 25 -7.21 -12.68 6.55
CA LEU A 25 -8.48 -13.23 6.05
C LEU A 25 -8.36 -13.73 4.61
N THR A 26 -7.60 -13.05 3.73
CA THR A 26 -7.39 -13.50 2.35
C THR A 26 -6.53 -14.77 2.27
N LEU A 27 -5.64 -15.03 3.23
CA LEU A 27 -4.95 -16.33 3.33
C LEU A 27 -5.93 -17.49 3.51
N PHE A 28 -6.84 -17.38 4.48
CA PHE A 28 -7.77 -18.46 4.85
C PHE A 28 -8.95 -18.57 3.87
N LEU A 29 -9.48 -17.45 3.39
CA LEU A 29 -10.69 -17.42 2.57
C LEU A 29 -10.41 -17.34 1.07
N GLY A 30 -9.19 -16.99 0.66
CA GLY A 30 -8.85 -16.72 -0.73
C GLY A 30 -9.14 -17.88 -1.67
N GLN A 31 -8.69 -19.10 -1.34
CA GLN A 31 -8.96 -20.29 -2.16
C GLN A 31 -10.40 -20.77 -2.08
N PRO A 32 -11.02 -20.93 -0.89
CA PRO A 32 -12.43 -21.32 -0.81
C PRO A 32 -13.36 -20.38 -1.59
N LEU A 33 -13.12 -19.07 -1.49
CA LEU A 33 -13.88 -18.08 -2.26
C LEU A 33 -13.58 -18.17 -3.76
N ALA A 34 -12.33 -18.38 -4.15
CA ALA A 34 -12.00 -18.59 -5.56
C ALA A 34 -12.77 -19.79 -6.12
N GLU A 35 -12.75 -20.93 -5.43
CA GLU A 35 -13.47 -22.15 -5.84
C GLU A 35 -14.99 -21.93 -5.95
N LEU A 36 -15.59 -21.14 -5.06
CA LEU A 36 -17.02 -20.76 -5.14
C LEU A 36 -17.37 -19.93 -6.39
N PHE A 37 -16.40 -19.20 -6.95
CA PHE A 37 -16.57 -18.37 -8.14
C PHE A 37 -15.78 -18.98 -9.31
N GLU A 38 -16.25 -20.11 -9.85
CA GLU A 38 -15.57 -20.81 -10.96
C GLU A 38 -15.51 -19.97 -12.26
N SER A 39 -16.47 -19.07 -12.49
CA SER A 39 -16.51 -18.30 -13.74
C SER A 39 -15.44 -17.20 -13.77
N GLN A 40 -14.51 -17.35 -14.71
CA GLN A 40 -13.46 -16.37 -14.98
C GLN A 40 -14.03 -14.97 -15.26
N ASP A 41 -15.18 -14.90 -15.94
CA ASP A 41 -15.88 -13.65 -16.26
C ASP A 41 -16.35 -12.91 -15.00
N PHE A 42 -16.83 -13.64 -13.99
CA PHE A 42 -17.31 -13.03 -12.75
C PHE A 42 -16.14 -12.48 -11.92
N ARG A 43 -15.03 -13.22 -11.84
CA ARG A 43 -13.79 -12.73 -11.20
C ARG A 43 -13.25 -11.49 -11.91
N ALA A 44 -13.25 -11.49 -13.24
CA ALA A 44 -12.83 -10.34 -14.04
C ALA A 44 -13.75 -9.12 -13.84
N ALA A 45 -15.07 -9.34 -13.76
CA ALA A 45 -16.05 -8.28 -13.51
C ALA A 45 -15.87 -7.65 -12.12
N ILE A 46 -15.67 -8.46 -11.07
CA ILE A 46 -15.37 -7.95 -9.73
C ILE A 46 -14.07 -7.15 -9.73
N PHE A 47 -13.01 -7.68 -10.35
CA PHE A 47 -11.72 -6.97 -10.45
C PHE A 47 -11.89 -5.62 -11.16
N LEU A 48 -12.61 -5.59 -12.28
CA LEU A 48 -12.88 -4.37 -13.03
C LEU A 48 -13.71 -3.36 -12.22
N LEU A 49 -14.74 -3.83 -11.49
CA LEU A 49 -15.53 -2.99 -10.60
C LEU A 49 -14.67 -2.34 -9.52
N VAL A 50 -13.81 -3.12 -8.85
CA VAL A 50 -12.89 -2.60 -7.82
C VAL A 50 -11.93 -1.57 -8.42
N MET A 51 -11.36 -1.84 -9.60
CA MET A 51 -10.50 -0.90 -10.31
C MET A 51 -11.22 0.41 -10.65
N LEU A 52 -12.49 0.35 -11.09
CA LEU A 52 -13.29 1.55 -11.36
C LEU A 52 -13.55 2.36 -10.09
N LEU A 53 -13.87 1.70 -8.97
CA LEU A 53 -14.09 2.38 -7.68
C LEU A 53 -12.81 3.05 -7.16
N ILE A 54 -11.67 2.39 -7.28
CA ILE A 54 -10.36 2.97 -6.95
C ILE A 54 -10.08 4.17 -7.86
N GLY A 55 -10.27 4.03 -9.18
CA GLY A 55 -10.11 5.11 -10.15
C GLY A 55 -10.99 6.32 -9.85
N ALA A 56 -12.27 6.09 -9.52
CA ALA A 56 -13.20 7.14 -9.14
C ALA A 56 -12.76 7.85 -7.85
N THR A 57 -12.27 7.10 -6.85
CA THR A 57 -11.77 7.66 -5.60
C THR A 57 -10.54 8.55 -5.84
N ILE A 58 -9.60 8.10 -6.67
CA ILE A 58 -8.43 8.88 -7.07
C ILE A 58 -8.87 10.17 -7.79
N LEU A 59 -9.82 10.08 -8.72
CA LEU A 59 -10.31 11.24 -9.47
C LEU A 59 -10.98 12.27 -8.55
N ILE A 60 -11.86 11.83 -7.66
CA ILE A 60 -12.52 12.70 -6.67
C ILE A 60 -11.47 13.36 -5.76
N HIS A 61 -10.47 12.59 -5.32
CA HIS A 61 -9.38 13.12 -4.50
C HIS A 61 -8.53 14.15 -5.26
N ALA A 62 -8.22 13.90 -6.52
CA ALA A 62 -7.48 14.82 -7.38
C ALA A 62 -8.24 16.14 -7.58
N ILE A 63 -9.55 16.08 -7.79
CA ILE A 63 -10.40 17.29 -7.92
C ILE A 63 -10.34 18.13 -6.64
N LYS A 64 -10.40 17.48 -5.46
CA LYS A 64 -10.34 18.17 -4.16
C LYS A 64 -8.97 18.76 -3.84
N THR A 65 -7.89 18.08 -4.23
CA THR A 65 -6.51 18.47 -3.89
C THR A 65 -5.86 19.40 -4.91
N LYS A 66 -6.44 19.52 -6.12
CA LYS A 66 -5.94 20.36 -7.23
C LYS A 66 -4.43 20.17 -7.47
N PRO A 67 -3.96 18.93 -7.74
CA PRO A 67 -2.56 18.63 -7.93
C PRO A 67 -2.00 19.37 -9.15
N SER A 68 -0.70 19.66 -9.12
CA SER A 68 -0.06 20.37 -10.23
C SER A 68 0.12 19.48 -11.47
N LYS A 69 0.25 20.06 -12.68
CA LYS A 69 0.45 19.28 -13.93
C LYS A 69 1.57 18.24 -13.84
N THR A 70 2.72 18.59 -13.25
CA THR A 70 3.85 17.65 -13.08
C THR A 70 3.52 16.53 -12.09
N GLU A 71 2.76 16.84 -11.04
CA GLU A 71 2.33 15.85 -10.06
C GLU A 71 1.35 14.86 -10.68
N ILE A 72 0.42 15.34 -11.51
CA ILE A 72 -0.47 14.49 -12.31
C ILE A 72 0.35 13.59 -13.24
N THR A 73 1.32 14.14 -13.97
CA THR A 73 2.19 13.33 -14.86
C THR A 73 2.91 12.22 -14.11
N PHE A 74 3.48 12.51 -12.94
CA PHE A 74 4.16 11.49 -12.12
C PHE A 74 3.18 10.45 -11.56
N ILE A 75 2.02 10.88 -11.05
CA ILE A 75 0.99 9.96 -10.55
C ILE A 75 0.51 9.04 -11.67
N LEU A 76 0.21 9.58 -12.86
CA LEU A 76 -0.20 8.79 -14.02
C LEU A 76 0.92 7.85 -14.47
N GLY A 77 2.18 8.29 -14.45
CA GLY A 77 3.33 7.44 -14.74
C GLY A 77 3.47 6.28 -13.75
N ILE A 78 3.34 6.54 -12.45
CA ILE A 78 3.35 5.51 -11.40
C ILE A 78 2.19 4.53 -11.61
N ILE A 79 0.97 5.03 -11.82
CA ILE A 79 -0.21 4.19 -12.08
C ILE A 79 0.00 3.34 -13.32
N ALA A 80 0.51 3.90 -14.42
CA ALA A 80 0.76 3.17 -15.65
C ALA A 80 1.77 2.03 -15.44
N VAL A 81 2.89 2.31 -14.77
CA VAL A 81 3.87 1.28 -14.40
C VAL A 81 3.24 0.22 -13.50
N TYR A 82 2.46 0.62 -12.49
CA TYR A 82 1.78 -0.30 -11.59
C TYR A 82 0.80 -1.20 -12.32
N VAL A 83 -0.02 -0.65 -13.21
CA VAL A 83 -0.99 -1.40 -14.01
C VAL A 83 -0.25 -2.35 -14.95
N MET A 84 0.75 -1.88 -15.68
CA MET A 84 1.55 -2.72 -16.59
C MET A 84 2.25 -3.86 -15.85
N PHE A 85 2.80 -3.60 -14.67
CA PHE A 85 3.45 -4.60 -13.84
C PHE A 85 2.43 -5.61 -13.29
N THR A 86 1.32 -5.14 -12.73
CA THR A 86 0.22 -5.97 -12.22
C THR A 86 -0.33 -6.89 -13.30
N LEU A 87 -0.52 -6.41 -14.53
CA LEU A 87 -1.01 -7.22 -15.65
C LEU A 87 -0.06 -8.35 -16.07
N ARG A 88 1.24 -8.28 -15.71
CA ARG A 88 2.24 -9.31 -16.01
C ARG A 88 2.38 -10.37 -14.92
N LEU A 89 1.87 -10.12 -13.72
CA LEU A 89 1.98 -11.01 -12.56
C LEU A 89 0.87 -12.06 -12.55
N GLY A 90 1.05 -13.15 -11.80
CA GLY A 90 -0.01 -14.10 -11.47
C GLY A 90 -1.01 -13.52 -10.46
N MET A 91 -2.09 -14.23 -10.18
CA MET A 91 -3.14 -13.76 -9.25
C MET A 91 -2.63 -13.55 -7.80
N PRO A 92 -1.84 -14.46 -7.22
CA PRO A 92 -1.28 -14.26 -5.88
C PRO A 92 -0.39 -13.01 -5.79
N GLU A 93 0.58 -12.88 -6.68
CA GLU A 93 1.60 -11.83 -6.65
C GLU A 93 0.96 -10.44 -6.87
N ARG A 94 -0.13 -10.36 -7.66
CA ARG A 94 -0.92 -9.12 -7.80
C ARG A 94 -1.52 -8.66 -6.47
N SER A 95 -2.06 -9.59 -5.69
CA SER A 95 -2.68 -9.28 -4.40
C SER A 95 -1.63 -8.83 -3.40
N HIS A 96 -0.51 -9.56 -3.31
CA HIS A 96 0.64 -9.20 -2.48
C HIS A 96 1.15 -7.79 -2.80
N LEU A 97 1.28 -7.45 -4.09
CA LEU A 97 1.72 -6.11 -4.51
C LEU A 97 0.85 -5.00 -3.91
N MET A 98 -0.49 -5.16 -3.98
CA MET A 98 -1.44 -4.16 -3.53
C MET A 98 -1.52 -4.08 -2.01
N GLU A 99 -1.66 -5.23 -1.35
CA GLU A 99 -1.83 -5.36 0.09
C GLU A 99 -0.65 -4.74 0.85
N TYR A 100 0.57 -5.14 0.49
CA TYR A 100 1.79 -4.70 1.18
C TYR A 100 2.15 -3.24 0.87
N SER A 101 1.76 -2.73 -0.30
CA SER A 101 1.91 -1.31 -0.63
C SER A 101 1.01 -0.42 0.21
N ILE A 102 -0.26 -0.82 0.38
CA ILE A 102 -1.22 -0.11 1.22
C ILE A 102 -0.77 -0.15 2.68
N LEU A 103 -0.35 -1.33 3.16
CA LEU A 103 0.18 -1.53 4.50
C LEU A 103 1.38 -0.61 4.78
N ALA A 104 2.37 -0.59 3.89
CA ALA A 104 3.55 0.27 4.01
C ALA A 104 3.18 1.75 4.11
N ILE A 105 2.24 2.21 3.27
CA ILE A 105 1.79 3.61 3.28
C ILE A 105 1.11 3.96 4.60
N PHE A 106 0.22 3.12 5.13
CA PHE A 106 -0.47 3.43 6.38
C PHE A 106 0.45 3.41 7.59
N ILE A 107 1.37 2.44 7.67
CA ILE A 107 2.41 2.41 8.71
C ILE A 107 3.23 3.70 8.63
N HIS A 108 3.67 4.09 7.43
CA HIS A 108 4.45 5.31 7.24
C HIS A 108 3.70 6.57 7.64
N GLN A 109 2.41 6.66 7.31
CA GLN A 109 1.57 7.78 7.73
C GLN A 109 1.39 7.83 9.25
N ALA A 110 1.20 6.69 9.91
CA ALA A 110 1.06 6.61 11.37
C ALA A 110 2.34 7.07 12.08
N ILE A 111 3.51 6.63 11.59
CA ILE A 111 4.81 7.05 12.10
C ILE A 111 5.05 8.55 11.86
N ASN A 112 4.73 9.06 10.67
CA ASN A 112 4.87 10.49 10.36
C ASN A 112 3.94 11.38 11.19
N GLU A 113 2.74 10.90 11.52
CA GLU A 113 1.83 11.60 12.44
C GLU A 113 2.44 11.68 13.84
N ARG A 114 3.02 10.57 14.33
CA ARG A 114 3.72 10.53 15.62
C ARG A 114 4.92 11.49 15.66
N LEU A 115 5.68 11.58 14.56
CA LEU A 115 6.76 12.57 14.39
C LEU A 115 6.28 14.02 14.50
N ARG A 116 5.17 14.35 13.82
CA ARG A 116 4.58 15.70 13.84
C ARG A 116 4.11 16.12 15.23
N ASN A 117 3.75 15.16 16.08
CA ASN A 117 3.33 15.40 17.46
C ASN A 117 4.52 15.40 18.45
N GLY A 118 5.74 15.65 17.98
CA GLY A 118 6.90 15.95 18.83
C GLY A 118 7.69 14.73 19.31
N LYS A 119 7.37 13.51 18.84
CA LYS A 119 8.23 12.34 19.09
C LYS A 119 9.36 12.32 18.08
N GLN A 120 10.57 11.97 18.54
CA GLN A 120 11.70 11.76 17.65
C GLN A 120 11.73 10.29 17.23
N ILE A 121 11.61 10.06 15.92
CA ILE A 121 11.69 8.74 15.32
C ILE A 121 12.72 8.83 14.20
N PRO A 122 13.89 8.17 14.34
CA PRO A 122 14.90 8.20 13.29
C PRO A 122 14.37 7.43 12.07
N LEU A 123 14.62 7.97 10.87
CA LEU A 123 14.38 7.28 9.59
C LEU A 123 12.98 6.63 9.47
N PRO A 124 11.88 7.42 9.50
CA PRO A 124 10.52 6.89 9.50
C PRO A 124 10.22 5.95 8.33
N ALA A 125 10.78 6.22 7.14
CA ALA A 125 10.62 5.34 5.98
C ALA A 125 11.25 3.96 6.18
N LEU A 126 12.45 3.90 6.78
CA LEU A 126 13.14 2.63 7.07
C LEU A 126 12.36 1.80 8.09
N ILE A 127 11.87 2.44 9.16
CA ILE A 127 11.04 1.74 10.15
C ILE A 127 9.75 1.23 9.52
N SER A 128 9.13 2.03 8.64
CA SER A 128 7.93 1.60 7.92
C SER A 128 8.20 0.36 7.08
N PHE A 129 9.30 0.38 6.33
CA PHE A 129 9.75 -0.77 5.54
C PHE A 129 10.00 -2.00 6.41
N ILE A 130 10.75 -1.88 7.50
CA ILE A 130 11.07 -3.00 8.39
C ILE A 130 9.80 -3.61 8.98
N LEU A 131 8.85 -2.79 9.44
CA LEU A 131 7.59 -3.28 9.97
C LEU A 131 6.76 -4.02 8.92
N THR A 132 6.63 -3.45 7.71
CA THR A 132 5.94 -4.11 6.61
C THR A 132 6.61 -5.42 6.21
N PHE A 133 7.95 -5.43 6.13
CA PHE A 133 8.74 -6.61 5.80
C PHE A 133 8.56 -7.73 6.84
N ILE A 134 8.61 -7.39 8.14
CA ILE A 134 8.35 -8.36 9.22
C ILE A 134 6.95 -8.94 9.10
N ILE A 135 5.93 -8.12 8.80
CA ILE A 135 4.56 -8.63 8.60
C ILE A 135 4.51 -9.59 7.41
N GLY A 136 5.23 -9.30 6.32
CA GLY A 136 5.33 -10.18 5.15
C GLY A 136 6.05 -11.50 5.45
N VAL A 137 7.07 -11.48 6.30
CA VAL A 137 7.72 -12.72 6.79
C VAL A 137 6.75 -13.54 7.65
N ILE A 138 5.98 -12.88 8.52
CA ILE A 138 4.98 -13.56 9.37
C ILE A 138 3.87 -14.17 8.52
N ASP A 139 3.42 -13.46 7.50
CA ASP A 139 2.43 -13.94 6.53
C ASP A 139 2.88 -15.25 5.87
N GLU A 140 4.10 -15.27 5.33
CA GLU A 140 4.67 -16.46 4.72
C GLU A 140 4.86 -17.60 5.72
N TYR A 141 5.29 -17.27 6.94
CA TYR A 141 5.39 -18.23 8.02
C TYR A 141 4.03 -18.83 8.42
N ILE A 142 2.94 -18.06 8.33
CA ILE A 142 1.58 -18.58 8.54
C ILE A 142 1.20 -19.52 7.39
N GLN A 143 1.52 -19.15 6.13
CA GLN A 143 1.25 -19.99 4.96
C GLN A 143 1.88 -21.38 5.06
N PHE A 144 3.05 -21.51 5.71
CA PHE A 144 3.69 -22.81 5.99
C PHE A 144 2.78 -23.81 6.71
N PHE A 145 1.84 -23.34 7.53
CA PHE A 145 0.90 -24.20 8.27
C PHE A 145 -0.44 -24.42 7.56
N LEU A 146 -0.67 -23.79 6.41
CA LEU A 146 -1.92 -23.91 5.67
C LEU A 146 -1.79 -25.02 4.61
N PRO A 147 -2.67 -26.04 4.61
CA PRO A 147 -2.55 -27.22 3.74
C PRO A 147 -2.67 -26.89 2.24
N ASN A 148 -3.25 -25.72 1.97
CA ASN A 148 -3.62 -25.24 0.67
C ASN A 148 -2.66 -24.15 0.14
N ARG A 149 -1.59 -23.86 0.88
CA ARG A 149 -0.57 -22.86 0.53
C ARG A 149 0.82 -23.48 0.63
N VAL A 150 1.75 -22.88 -0.09
CA VAL A 150 3.15 -23.31 -0.10
C VAL A 150 3.97 -22.15 0.42
N PHE A 151 4.89 -22.44 1.34
CA PHE A 151 5.88 -21.47 1.77
C PHE A 151 6.81 -21.12 0.58
N ASP A 152 6.76 -19.88 0.11
CA ASP A 152 7.58 -19.35 -0.97
C ASP A 152 8.42 -18.14 -0.51
N PRO A 153 9.75 -18.29 -0.38
CA PRO A 153 10.65 -17.16 -0.08
C PRO A 153 10.57 -16.02 -1.09
N GLU A 154 10.16 -16.27 -2.34
CA GLU A 154 10.01 -15.23 -3.35
C GLU A 154 8.90 -14.24 -2.97
N ASP A 155 7.84 -14.69 -2.29
CA ASP A 155 6.74 -13.85 -1.82
C ASP A 155 7.21 -12.87 -0.72
N ILE A 156 8.12 -13.29 0.15
CA ILE A 156 8.75 -12.39 1.14
C ILE A 156 9.50 -11.25 0.45
N VAL A 157 10.29 -11.60 -0.59
CA VAL A 157 11.03 -10.60 -1.37
C VAL A 157 10.05 -9.68 -2.10
N PHE A 158 8.98 -10.24 -2.65
CA PHE A 158 7.95 -9.51 -3.37
C PHE A 158 7.21 -8.51 -2.48
N ASN A 159 6.81 -8.92 -1.28
CA ASN A 159 6.21 -8.07 -0.25
C ASN A 159 7.16 -6.92 0.14
N GLY A 160 8.46 -7.21 0.28
CA GLY A 160 9.49 -6.20 0.51
C GLY A 160 9.61 -5.19 -0.64
N MET A 161 9.63 -5.67 -1.89
CA MET A 161 9.68 -4.81 -3.08
C MET A 161 8.44 -3.91 -3.18
N ALA A 162 7.25 -4.43 -2.89
CA ALA A 162 6.01 -3.66 -2.84
C ALA A 162 6.13 -2.47 -1.87
N ALA A 163 6.64 -2.73 -0.65
CA ALA A 163 6.89 -1.68 0.34
C ALA A 163 7.89 -0.62 -0.16
N VAL A 164 9.00 -1.02 -0.78
CA VAL A 164 9.99 -0.09 -1.34
C VAL A 164 9.38 0.80 -2.41
N VAL A 165 8.66 0.22 -3.37
CA VAL A 165 8.03 0.98 -4.46
C VAL A 165 7.00 1.95 -3.92
N ALA A 166 6.16 1.53 -2.96
CA ALA A 166 5.14 2.37 -2.36
C ALA A 166 5.74 3.57 -1.61
N LEU A 167 6.72 3.32 -0.73
CA LEU A 167 7.38 4.36 0.05
C LEU A 167 8.23 5.29 -0.82
N GLY A 168 8.91 4.75 -1.84
CA GLY A 168 9.68 5.52 -2.81
C GLY A 168 8.79 6.45 -3.64
N SER A 169 7.68 5.91 -4.17
CA SER A 169 6.67 6.70 -4.90
C SER A 169 6.12 7.84 -4.05
N TYR A 170 5.80 7.56 -2.78
CA TYR A 170 5.33 8.56 -1.84
C TYR A 170 6.38 9.67 -1.59
N ALA A 171 7.64 9.29 -1.39
CA ALA A 171 8.74 10.24 -1.19
C ALA A 171 8.96 11.15 -2.42
N VAL A 172 8.91 10.59 -3.63
CA VAL A 172 9.03 11.35 -4.89
C VAL A 172 7.91 12.40 -5.01
N ILE A 173 6.67 12.02 -4.71
CA ILE A 173 5.52 12.94 -4.75
C ILE A 173 5.72 14.09 -3.75
N LEU A 174 6.15 13.79 -2.53
CA LEU A 174 6.43 14.82 -1.52
C LEU A 174 7.56 15.77 -1.95
N TRP A 175 8.61 15.22 -2.57
CA TRP A 175 9.72 16.00 -3.09
C TRP A 175 9.28 16.96 -4.19
N ILE A 176 8.44 16.51 -5.13
CA ILE A 176 7.85 17.36 -6.20
C ILE A 176 7.02 18.49 -5.59
N ARG A 177 6.18 18.19 -4.59
CA ARG A 177 5.36 19.21 -3.90
C ARG A 177 6.24 20.24 -3.19
N LYS A 178 7.30 19.79 -2.51
CA LYS A 178 8.26 20.69 -1.83
C LYS A 178 9.00 21.59 -2.81
N TYR A 179 9.44 21.05 -3.95
CA TYR A 179 10.17 21.81 -4.96
C TYR A 179 9.32 22.94 -5.55
N LYS A 180 8.04 22.68 -5.82
CA LYS A 180 7.12 23.70 -6.35
C LYS A 180 6.70 24.77 -5.35
N ASN A 181 6.61 24.42 -4.07
CA ASN A 181 6.24 25.36 -3.01
C ASN A 181 7.40 26.21 -2.49
N LYS A 182 8.62 26.05 -3.03
CA LYS A 182 9.71 26.99 -2.72
C LYS A 182 9.36 28.37 -3.30
N PRO A 183 9.42 29.45 -2.50
CA PRO A 183 9.24 30.78 -3.06
C PRO A 183 10.29 30.98 -4.16
N LYS A 184 9.85 31.41 -5.34
CA LYS A 184 10.77 31.91 -6.36
C LYS A 184 11.47 33.11 -5.73
N LEU A 185 12.74 32.96 -5.36
CA LEU A 185 13.60 34.11 -5.10
C LEU A 185 13.60 34.91 -6.40
N ASN A 186 12.91 36.06 -6.38
CA ASN A 186 12.96 37.03 -7.46
C ASN A 186 14.43 37.34 -7.73
N ARG A 187 14.90 36.98 -8.94
CA ARG A 187 16.14 37.50 -9.52
C ARG A 187 15.83 38.80 -10.23
#